data_AF-A0A524L571-F1
#
_entry.id   AF-A0A524L571-F1
#
_cell.length_a   1.000
_cell.length_b   1.000
_cell.length_c   1.000
_cell.angle_alpha   90.00
_cell.angle_beta   90.00
_cell.angle_gamma   90.00
#
_symmetry.space_group_name_H-M   'P 1'
#
loop_
_entity.id
_entity.type
_entity.pdbx_description
1 polymer ?
#
loop_
_entity_poly.entity_id
_entity_poly.type
_entity_poly.pdbx_seq_one_letter_code
_entity_poly.pdbx_strand_id
1 'polypeptide(L)'
;MLPYVAPSLLAQIPFEFAPPDYWFPVLTQILNVFYALSIRGYLIFILIGFIVYATTYIDGFGKFMVAAGFFLYFVGPLVVNVFAYFATVELVTFESATLAWLNFFGMSDADMIYTIMWVGDAVGAICCLTGAILYFTKTAGDLESKGRSLVVRSLILFAILAYFHVTPYIV
;
A
#
# COMPACT_ATOMS: atom_id res chain seq x y z
N MET A 1 -50.45 27.56 -41.02
CA MET A 1 -50.96 26.55 -40.07
C MET A 1 -50.76 25.18 -40.66
N LEU A 2 -49.70 24.50 -40.26
CA LEU A 2 -49.63 23.04 -40.18
C LEU A 2 -48.68 22.76 -38.99
N PRO A 3 -49.12 21.98 -38.00
CA PRO A 3 -48.43 21.79 -36.73
C PRO A 3 -47.45 20.62 -36.82
N TYR A 4 -46.88 20.28 -35.67
CA TYR A 4 -46.01 19.13 -35.43
C TYR A 4 -44.53 19.41 -35.71
N VAL A 5 -43.99 20.35 -34.93
CA VAL A 5 -42.65 20.15 -34.39
C VAL A 5 -42.71 18.81 -33.67
N ALA A 6 -42.22 17.76 -34.33
CA ALA A 6 -41.96 16.49 -33.67
C ALA A 6 -41.13 16.85 -32.44
N PRO A 7 -41.65 16.68 -31.21
CA PRO A 7 -40.77 16.77 -30.08
C PRO A 7 -39.75 15.67 -30.34
N SER A 8 -38.50 16.09 -30.46
CA SER A 8 -37.35 15.23 -30.29
C SER A 8 -37.60 14.44 -29.00
N LEU A 9 -38.21 13.27 -29.16
CA LEU A 9 -38.06 12.09 -28.32
C LEU A 9 -36.56 11.74 -28.41
N LEU A 10 -35.74 12.65 -27.88
CA LEU A 10 -34.41 12.39 -27.37
C LEU A 10 -34.65 11.29 -26.35
N ALA A 11 -34.36 10.07 -26.80
CA ALA A 11 -34.19 8.87 -26.03
C ALA A 11 -34.17 9.13 -24.52
N GLN A 12 -35.36 9.07 -23.89
CA GLN A 12 -35.45 8.83 -22.47
C GLN A 12 -34.94 7.40 -22.31
N ILE A 13 -33.67 7.25 -21.97
CA ILE A 13 -33.15 5.99 -21.46
C ILE A 13 -34.03 5.69 -20.24
N PRO A 14 -34.79 4.58 -20.21
CA PRO A 14 -35.84 4.35 -19.21
C PRO A 14 -35.29 3.98 -17.82
N PHE A 15 -34.02 4.29 -17.59
CA PHE A 15 -33.32 4.12 -16.33
C PHE A 15 -32.86 5.49 -15.86
N GLU A 16 -33.75 6.25 -15.23
CA GLU A 16 -33.32 7.27 -14.26
C GLU A 16 -32.76 6.51 -13.06
N PHE A 17 -31.50 6.07 -13.17
CA PHE A 17 -30.76 5.63 -12.00
C PHE A 17 -30.49 6.88 -11.16
N ALA A 18 -31.36 7.15 -10.18
CA ALA A 18 -31.10 8.09 -9.12
C ALA A 18 -30.30 7.36 -8.03
N PRO A 19 -28.96 7.48 -8.02
CA PRO A 19 -28.17 6.87 -6.95
C PRO A 19 -28.62 7.43 -5.60
N PRO A 20 -28.54 6.63 -4.52
CA PRO A 20 -28.80 7.13 -3.18
C PRO A 20 -27.90 8.32 -2.83
N ASP A 21 -28.35 9.24 -1.98
CA ASP A 21 -27.62 10.48 -1.64
C ASP A 21 -26.19 10.24 -1.08
N TYR A 22 -25.94 9.06 -0.49
CA TYR A 22 -24.64 8.67 0.03
C TYR A 22 -23.67 8.13 -1.03
N TRP A 23 -24.14 7.84 -2.26
CA TRP A 23 -23.35 7.18 -3.30
C TRP A 23 -22.10 7.97 -3.68
N PHE A 24 -22.27 9.24 -4.06
CA PHE A 24 -21.15 10.09 -4.45
C PHE A 24 -20.20 10.37 -3.29
N PRO A 25 -20.66 10.78 -2.08
CA PRO A 25 -19.78 10.97 -0.93
C PRO A 25 -18.95 9.73 -0.57
N VAL A 26 -19.56 8.54 -0.58
CA VAL A 26 -18.86 7.29 -0.27
C VAL A 26 -17.83 6.95 -1.33
N LEU A 27 -18.16 7.09 -2.62
CA LEU A 27 -17.20 6.88 -3.71
C LEU A 27 -16.02 7.86 -3.63
N THR A 28 -16.30 9.14 -3.37
CA THR A 28 -15.26 10.15 -3.15
C THR A 28 -14.33 9.75 -2.01
N GLN A 29 -14.88 9.30 -0.88
CA GLN A 29 -14.09 8.87 0.26
C GLN A 29 -13.22 7.66 -0.09
N ILE A 30 -13.79 6.65 -0.74
CA ILE A 30 -13.05 5.43 -1.16
C ILE A 30 -11.91 5.80 -2.11
N LEU A 31 -12.17 6.61 -3.12
CA LEU A 31 -11.15 7.05 -4.09
C LEU A 31 -10.04 7.87 -3.41
N ASN A 32 -10.39 8.74 -2.46
CA ASN A 32 -9.41 9.48 -1.67
C ASN A 32 -8.52 8.55 -0.82
N VAL A 33 -9.10 7.52 -0.20
CA VAL A 33 -8.33 6.52 0.56
C VAL A 33 -7.40 5.72 -0.36
N PHE A 34 -7.87 5.29 -1.53
CA PHE A 34 -7.02 4.58 -2.49
C PHE A 34 -5.89 5.47 -3.05
N TYR A 35 -6.17 6.75 -3.29
CA TYR A 35 -5.15 7.71 -3.69
C TYR A 35 -4.12 7.94 -2.58
N ALA A 36 -4.58 8.08 -1.33
CA ALA A 36 -3.72 8.22 -0.16
C ALA A 36 -2.84 6.98 0.04
N LEU A 37 -3.41 5.79 -0.10
CA LEU A 37 -2.65 4.53 -0.11
C LEU A 37 -1.61 4.52 -1.23
N SER A 38 -1.96 4.98 -2.42
CA SER A 38 -1.05 5.01 -3.58
C SER A 38 0.18 5.88 -3.35
N ILE A 39 -0.01 7.05 -2.73
CA ILE A 39 1.05 8.05 -2.59
C ILE A 39 1.80 7.95 -1.27
N ARG A 40 1.15 7.49 -0.19
CA ARG A 40 1.74 7.40 1.15
C ARG A 40 1.87 5.95 1.60
N GLY A 41 0.84 5.14 1.34
CA GLY A 41 0.79 3.74 1.73
C GLY A 41 1.74 2.82 0.95
N TYR A 42 2.28 3.22 -0.20
CA TYR A 42 3.20 2.36 -0.97
C TYR A 42 4.44 1.93 -0.16
N LEU A 43 4.96 2.80 0.70
CA LEU A 43 6.09 2.49 1.59
C LEU A 43 5.73 1.41 2.61
N ILE A 44 4.47 1.37 3.06
CA ILE A 44 3.97 0.35 3.98
C ILE A 44 4.03 -1.03 3.30
N PHE A 45 3.55 -1.13 2.06
CA PHE A 45 3.62 -2.36 1.28
C PHE A 45 5.05 -2.85 1.08
N ILE A 46 5.97 -1.92 0.78
CA ILE A 46 7.39 -2.24 0.58
C ILE A 46 8.02 -2.73 1.90
N LEU A 47 7.85 -1.98 3.00
CA LEU A 47 8.43 -2.31 4.30
C LEU A 47 7.88 -3.63 4.84
N ILE A 48 6.56 -3.81 4.85
CA ILE A 48 5.94 -5.07 5.27
C ILE A 48 6.40 -6.22 4.37
N GLY A 49 6.51 -5.98 3.06
CA GLY A 49 7.03 -6.97 2.12
C GLY A 49 8.43 -7.45 2.47
N PHE A 50 9.33 -6.55 2.86
CA PHE A 50 10.68 -6.91 3.32
C PHE A 50 10.69 -7.61 4.68
N ILE A 51 9.85 -7.19 5.63
CA ILE A 51 9.71 -7.86 6.93
C ILE A 51 9.25 -9.31 6.72
N VAL A 52 8.22 -9.53 5.90
CA VAL A 52 7.71 -10.86 5.55
C VAL A 52 8.76 -11.68 4.80
N TYR A 53 9.52 -11.06 3.90
CA TYR A 53 10.60 -11.74 3.18
C TYR A 53 11.70 -12.24 4.15
N ALA A 54 11.99 -11.48 5.20
CA ALA A 54 12.98 -11.84 6.21
C ALA A 54 12.57 -13.06 7.05
N THR A 55 11.27 -13.26 7.31
CA THR A 55 10.78 -14.37 8.14
C THR A 55 10.73 -15.72 7.43
N THR A 56 11.10 -15.81 6.14
CA THR A 56 11.08 -17.06 5.34
C THR A 56 9.72 -17.74 5.20
N TYR A 57 8.63 -17.16 5.71
CA TYR A 57 7.31 -17.81 5.72
C TYR A 57 6.74 -17.96 4.31
N ILE A 58 6.84 -16.93 3.46
CA ILE A 58 6.35 -16.96 2.07
C ILE A 58 7.16 -15.98 1.18
N ASP A 59 8.22 -16.47 0.54
CA ASP A 59 9.09 -15.67 -0.35
C ASP A 59 8.33 -14.97 -1.47
N GLY A 60 7.36 -15.68 -2.06
CA GLY A 60 6.54 -15.14 -3.15
C GLY A 60 5.68 -13.97 -2.69
N PHE A 61 5.13 -14.03 -1.48
CA PHE A 61 4.27 -13.00 -0.94
C PHE A 61 5.05 -11.74 -0.55
N GLY A 62 6.22 -11.89 0.06
CA GLY A 62 7.10 -10.75 0.34
C GLY A 62 7.51 -10.01 -0.93
N LYS A 63 7.93 -10.73 -1.97
CA LYS A 63 8.27 -10.14 -3.28
C LYS A 63 7.06 -9.49 -3.96
N PHE A 64 5.90 -10.16 -3.89
CA PHE A 64 4.65 -9.62 -4.42
C PHE A 64 4.28 -8.30 -3.73
N MET A 65 4.37 -8.23 -2.40
CA MET A 65 4.10 -7.01 -1.63
C MET A 65 5.02 -5.86 -2.02
N VAL A 66 6.33 -6.12 -2.18
CA VAL A 66 7.28 -5.11 -2.66
C VAL A 66 6.93 -4.65 -4.07
N ALA A 67 6.67 -5.59 -4.99
CA ALA A 67 6.29 -5.27 -6.37
C ALA A 67 4.96 -4.49 -6.45
N ALA A 68 3.98 -4.88 -5.63
CA ALA A 68 2.71 -4.19 -5.49
C ALA A 68 2.91 -2.77 -4.98
N GLY A 69 3.78 -2.54 -3.99
CA GLY A 69 4.14 -1.21 -3.52
C GLY A 69 4.72 -0.33 -4.63
N PHE A 70 5.67 -0.83 -5.41
CA PHE A 70 6.18 -0.09 -6.58
C PHE A 70 5.10 0.22 -7.61
N PHE A 71 4.26 -0.77 -7.94
CA PHE A 71 3.15 -0.57 -8.87
C PHE A 71 2.17 0.48 -8.36
N LEU A 72 1.83 0.42 -7.08
CA LEU A 72 0.90 1.34 -6.42
C LEU A 72 1.41 2.79 -6.45
N TYR A 73 2.73 2.99 -6.27
CA TYR A 73 3.34 4.31 -6.34
C TYR A 73 3.27 4.93 -7.75
N PHE A 74 3.64 4.17 -8.79
CA PHE A 74 3.70 4.71 -10.16
C PHE A 74 2.35 4.72 -10.88
N VAL A 75 1.53 3.69 -10.67
CA VAL A 75 0.31 3.45 -11.45
C VAL A 75 -0.95 3.82 -10.64
N GLY A 76 -0.88 3.74 -9.31
CA GLY A 76 -2.03 3.98 -8.43
C GLY A 76 -2.69 5.36 -8.61
N PRO A 77 -1.96 6.49 -8.59
CA PRO A 77 -2.56 7.81 -8.76
C PRO A 77 -3.28 7.97 -10.11
N LEU A 78 -2.70 7.41 -11.17
CA LEU A 78 -3.28 7.45 -12.51
C LEU A 78 -4.57 6.62 -12.56
N VAL A 79 -4.55 5.40 -12.03
CA VAL A 79 -5.72 4.52 -11.99
C VAL A 79 -6.86 5.16 -11.20
N VAL A 80 -6.57 5.73 -10.02
CA VAL A 80 -7.59 6.37 -9.18
C VAL A 80 -8.21 7.58 -9.88
N ASN A 81 -7.42 8.42 -10.55
CA ASN A 81 -7.95 9.58 -11.28
C ASN A 81 -8.78 9.17 -12.50
N VAL A 82 -8.42 8.08 -13.18
CA VAL A 82 -9.24 7.51 -14.26
C VAL A 82 -10.59 7.02 -13.72
N PHE A 83 -10.60 6.34 -12.57
CA PHE A 83 -11.85 5.93 -11.92
C PHE A 83 -12.69 7.11 -11.43
N ALA A 84 -12.07 8.16 -10.89
CA ALA A 84 -12.77 9.38 -10.49
C ALA A 84 -13.47 10.03 -11.70
N TYR A 85 -12.77 10.10 -12.84
CA TYR A 85 -13.33 10.61 -14.09
C TYR A 85 -14.53 9.79 -14.57
N PHE A 86 -14.42 8.45 -14.59
CA PHE A 86 -15.54 7.57 -14.96
C PHE A 86 -16.71 7.63 -13.98
N ALA A 87 -16.43 7.84 -12.70
CA ALA A 87 -17.44 7.98 -11.65
C ALA A 87 -18.09 9.36 -11.62
N THR A 88 -17.68 10.31 -12.48
CA THR A 88 -18.14 11.71 -12.50
C THR A 88 -17.94 12.43 -11.16
N VAL A 89 -16.93 12.02 -10.40
CA VAL A 89 -16.54 12.61 -9.12
C VAL A 89 -15.40 13.59 -9.35
N GLU A 90 -15.29 14.61 -8.48
CA GLU A 90 -14.14 15.52 -8.50
C GLU A 90 -12.80 14.78 -8.44
N LEU A 91 -11.82 15.30 -9.16
CA LEU A 91 -10.47 14.74 -9.19
C LEU A 91 -9.87 14.75 -7.79
N VAL A 92 -9.22 13.65 -7.43
CA VAL A 92 -8.61 13.49 -6.12
C VAL A 92 -7.35 14.34 -6.02
N THR A 93 -7.28 15.19 -4.99
CA THR A 93 -6.14 16.05 -4.73
C THR A 93 -5.28 15.51 -3.59
N PHE A 94 -4.05 16.00 -3.47
CA PHE A 94 -3.16 15.62 -2.36
C PHE A 94 -3.74 16.02 -1.00
N GLU A 95 -4.42 17.16 -0.90
CA GLU A 95 -5.00 17.66 0.34
C GLU A 95 -6.17 16.78 0.80
N SER A 96 -7.11 16.49 -0.10
CA SER A 96 -8.27 15.64 0.19
C SER A 96 -7.87 14.21 0.58
N ALA A 97 -6.83 13.67 -0.07
CA ALA A 97 -6.26 12.37 0.27
C ALA A 97 -5.58 12.36 1.65
N THR A 98 -4.93 13.46 2.04
CA THR A 98 -4.29 13.58 3.37
C THR A 98 -5.32 13.58 4.48
N LEU A 99 -6.41 14.32 4.30
CA LEU A 99 -7.52 14.33 5.26
C LEU A 99 -8.18 12.94 5.34
N ALA A 100 -8.38 12.27 4.21
CA ALA A 100 -8.92 10.90 4.20
C ALA A 100 -8.00 9.90 4.91
N TRP A 101 -6.68 10.02 4.74
CA TRP A 101 -5.70 9.20 5.47
C TRP A 101 -5.83 9.38 6.99
N LEU A 102 -5.81 10.62 7.46
CA LEU A 102 -5.89 10.94 8.89
C LEU A 102 -7.23 10.47 9.48
N ASN A 103 -8.33 10.64 8.75
CA ASN A 103 -9.64 10.18 9.20
C ASN A 103 -9.75 8.65 9.25
N PHE A 104 -9.04 7.93 8.36
CA PHE A 104 -9.10 6.48 8.30
C PHE A 104 -8.15 5.81 9.29
N PHE A 105 -6.88 6.24 9.34
CA PHE A 105 -5.84 5.62 10.16
C PHE A 105 -5.65 6.29 11.53
N GLY A 106 -6.12 7.53 11.72
CA GLY A 106 -5.97 8.27 12.98
C GLY A 106 -4.53 8.67 13.32
N MET A 107 -3.58 8.49 12.40
CA MET A 107 -2.17 8.81 12.61
C MET A 107 -1.53 9.36 11.33
N SER A 108 -0.44 10.12 11.50
CA SER A 108 0.35 10.59 10.37
C SER A 108 1.04 9.42 9.65
N ASP A 109 1.39 9.63 8.39
CA ASP A 109 2.17 8.68 7.61
C ASP A 109 3.58 8.46 8.19
N ALA A 110 4.20 9.51 8.74
CA ALA A 110 5.48 9.41 9.41
C ALA A 110 5.42 8.49 10.64
N ASP A 111 4.41 8.65 11.50
CA ASP A 111 4.23 7.81 12.70
C ASP A 111 3.99 6.34 12.32
N MET A 112 3.20 6.11 11.26
CA MET A 112 2.92 4.78 10.74
C MET A 112 4.21 4.11 10.25
N ILE A 113 5.02 4.82 9.46
CA ILE A 113 6.30 4.31 8.95
C ILE A 113 7.25 4.01 10.10
N TYR A 114 7.39 4.92 11.07
CA TYR A 114 8.24 4.72 12.24
C TYR A 114 7.82 3.48 13.05
N THR A 115 6.51 3.30 13.24
CA THR A 115 5.95 2.13 13.93
C THR A 115 6.31 0.83 13.20
N ILE A 116 6.15 0.80 11.87
CA ILE A 116 6.49 -0.37 11.05
C ILE A 116 8.00 -0.64 11.10
N MET A 117 8.84 0.40 11.07
CA MET A 117 10.29 0.25 11.16
C MET A 117 10.71 -0.37 12.50
N TRP A 118 10.12 0.08 13.61
CA TRP A 118 10.39 -0.50 14.92
C TRP A 118 9.99 -1.99 15.00
N VAL A 119 8.84 -2.35 14.42
CA VAL A 119 8.43 -3.76 14.28
C VAL A 119 9.43 -4.52 13.40
N GLY A 120 9.88 -3.91 12.30
CA GLY A 120 10.88 -4.48 11.40
C GLY A 120 12.21 -4.75 12.09
N ASP A 121 12.68 -3.84 12.94
CA ASP A 121 13.92 -4.02 13.72
C ASP A 121 13.78 -5.20 14.69
N ALA A 122 12.64 -5.31 15.39
CA ALA A 122 12.37 -6.41 16.29
C ALA A 122 12.35 -7.76 15.54
N VAL A 123 11.64 -7.83 14.40
CA VAL A 123 11.60 -9.04 13.58
C VAL A 123 12.97 -9.39 13.00
N GLY A 124 13.70 -8.39 12.49
CA GLY A 124 15.06 -8.56 11.98
C GLY A 124 16.01 -9.11 13.04
N ALA A 125 15.93 -8.59 14.27
CA ALA A 125 16.75 -9.05 15.39
C ALA A 125 16.42 -10.51 15.79
N ILE A 126 15.12 -10.84 15.87
CA ILE A 126 14.67 -12.22 16.16
C ILE A 126 15.19 -13.16 15.05
N CYS A 127 14.99 -12.81 13.78
CA CYS A 127 15.44 -13.64 12.67
C CYS A 127 16.97 -13.79 12.64
N CYS A 128 17.73 -12.73 12.92
CA CYS A 128 19.19 -12.80 12.96
C CYS A 128 19.66 -13.73 14.10
N LEU A 129 19.07 -13.58 15.31
CA LEU A 129 19.42 -14.39 16.47
C LEU A 129 19.05 -15.87 16.26
N THR A 130 17.82 -16.14 15.81
CA THR A 130 17.38 -17.50 15.48
C THR A 130 18.24 -18.11 14.39
N GLY A 131 18.56 -17.33 13.34
CA GLY A 131 19.44 -17.77 12.26
C GLY A 131 20.84 -18.13 12.74
N ALA A 132 21.42 -17.31 13.63
CA ALA A 132 22.72 -17.58 14.26
C ALA A 132 22.69 -18.85 15.12
N ILE A 133 21.66 -19.03 15.95
CA ILE A 133 21.50 -20.24 16.77
C ILE A 133 21.44 -21.49 15.88
N LEU A 134 20.62 -21.46 14.82
CA LEU A 134 20.49 -22.58 13.89
C LEU A 134 21.80 -22.87 13.14
N TYR A 135 22.54 -21.83 12.75
CA TYR A 135 23.82 -21.97 12.05
C TYR A 135 24.90 -22.61 12.93
N PHE A 136 24.97 -22.25 14.22
CA PHE A 136 25.95 -22.83 15.14
C PHE A 136 25.53 -24.20 15.71
N THR A 137 24.26 -24.58 15.59
CA THR A 137 23.74 -25.87 16.05
C THR A 137 23.92 -26.94 14.97
N LYS A 138 25.12 -27.56 14.93
CA LYS A 138 25.55 -28.53 13.91
C LYS A 138 24.93 -29.94 14.02
N THR A 139 23.67 -30.06 14.45
CA THR A 139 23.01 -31.37 14.58
C THR A 139 22.50 -31.91 13.24
N ALA A 140 22.27 -31.07 12.23
CA ALA A 140 21.92 -31.48 10.87
C ALA A 140 22.31 -30.40 9.84
N GLY A 141 22.83 -30.79 8.67
CA GLY A 141 23.21 -29.84 7.60
C GLY A 141 22.06 -28.98 7.07
N ASP A 142 20.81 -29.44 7.22
CA ASP A 142 19.62 -28.66 6.88
C ASP A 142 19.44 -27.42 7.79
N LEU A 143 19.77 -27.54 9.08
CA LEU A 143 19.69 -26.43 10.04
C LEU A 143 20.73 -25.34 9.74
N GLU A 144 21.92 -25.73 9.33
CA GLU A 144 22.98 -24.79 8.93
C GLU A 144 22.55 -23.96 7.72
N SER A 145 21.97 -24.63 6.70
CA SER A 145 21.50 -23.95 5.48
C SER A 145 20.36 -22.98 5.76
N LYS A 146 19.40 -23.36 6.63
CA LYS A 146 18.27 -22.53 7.06
C LYS A 146 18.74 -21.36 7.92
N GLY A 147 19.66 -21.60 8.85
CA GLY A 147 20.26 -20.56 9.68
C GLY A 147 20.98 -19.51 8.85
N ARG A 148 21.82 -19.93 7.90
CA ARG A 148 22.50 -19.03 6.96
C ARG A 148 21.52 -18.19 6.14
N SER A 149 20.45 -18.81 5.63
CA SER A 149 19.40 -18.10 4.88
C SER A 149 18.72 -17.02 5.73
N LEU A 150 18.33 -17.35 6.97
CA LEU A 150 17.70 -16.39 7.89
C LEU A 150 18.61 -15.21 8.19
N VAL A 151 19.89 -15.47 8.49
CA VAL A 151 20.86 -14.41 8.78
C VAL A 151 21.01 -13.47 7.59
N VAL A 152 21.25 -14.01 6.39
CA VAL A 152 21.40 -13.19 5.17
C VAL A 152 20.17 -12.33 4.92
N ARG A 153 18.97 -12.88 5.05
CA ARG A 153 17.72 -12.13 4.83
C ARG A 153 17.46 -11.07 5.89
N SER A 154 17.76 -11.36 7.15
CA SER A 154 17.69 -10.36 8.23
C SER A 154 18.69 -9.22 8.02
N LEU A 155 19.89 -9.50 7.49
CA LEU A 155 20.87 -8.46 7.14
C LEU A 155 20.38 -7.57 5.99
N ILE A 156 19.72 -8.15 4.99
CA ILE A 156 19.08 -7.38 3.91
C ILE A 156 18.00 -6.46 4.50
N LEU A 157 17.16 -6.97 5.41
CA LEU A 157 16.14 -6.16 6.09
C LEU A 157 16.79 -5.01 6.88
N PHE A 158 17.84 -5.28 7.66
CA PHE A 158 18.55 -4.25 8.42
C PHE A 158 19.19 -3.18 7.53
N ALA A 159 19.76 -3.55 6.38
CA ALA A 159 20.32 -2.57 5.45
C ALA A 159 19.23 -1.61 4.93
N ILE A 160 18.03 -2.13 4.67
CA ILE A 160 16.89 -1.33 4.23
C ILE A 160 16.36 -0.46 5.37
N LEU A 161 16.16 -1.01 6.57
CA LEU A 161 15.70 -0.26 7.73
C LEU A 161 16.70 0.84 8.13
N ALA A 162 18.00 0.58 8.02
CA ALA A 162 19.04 1.59 8.23
C ALA A 162 18.91 2.77 7.26
N TYR A 163 18.62 2.51 5.98
CA TYR A 163 18.32 3.59 5.02
C TYR A 163 17.13 4.44 5.50
N PHE A 164 16.04 3.82 5.94
CA PHE A 164 14.87 4.54 6.44
C PHE A 164 15.12 5.27 7.77
N HIS A 165 15.98 4.75 8.65
CA HIS A 165 16.39 5.44 9.87
C HIS A 165 17.25 6.67 9.58
N VAL A 166 18.08 6.61 8.53
CA VAL A 166 19.02 7.68 8.19
C VAL A 166 18.37 8.77 7.33
N THR A 167 17.44 8.41 6.45
CA THR A 167 16.80 9.33 5.50
C THR A 167 16.22 10.61 6.14
N PRO A 168 15.53 10.56 7.31
CA PRO A 168 15.01 11.76 7.97
C PRO A 168 16.08 12.76 8.44
N TYR A 169 17.36 12.36 8.53
CA TYR A 169 18.45 13.23 8.95
C TYR A 169 19.20 13.87 7.77
N ILE A 170 18.99 13.38 6.54
CA ILE A 170 19.67 13.84 5.32
C ILE A 170 18.82 14.84 4.54
N VAL A 171 17.50 14.80 4.71
CA VAL A 171 16.51 15.70 4.07
C VAL A 171 16.09 16.78 5.05
#